data_AF-C5LRB6-F1
#
_entry.id   AF-C5LRB6-F1
#
_cell.length_a   1.000
_cell.length_b   1.000
_cell.length_c   1.000
_cell.angle_alpha   90.00
_cell.angle_beta   90.00
_cell.angle_gamma   90.00
#
_symmetry.space_group_name_H-M   'P 1'
#
loop_
_entity.id
_entity.type
_entity.pdbx_description
1 polymer ?
#
loop_
_entity_poly.entity_id
_entity_poly.type
_entity_poly.pdbx_seq_one_letter_code
_entity_poly.pdbx_strand_id
1 'polypeptide(L)'
;LSLRDARMLCGTLKRGSNDIRKGYAIEELQDLPTDFDARTAFPNCSKVIGHIRDQSACGSCWAFGVTEAFNDRLCIKSDGAFTELLSAGEMNACTLFFGCGGGDPYSAWSWVHDKGIATGGDYVAKDDMTKDDGCWPYDFPPCAHHINDTKYPKCPEGLYPTPNCVEQCHNPKYTTTLRE
;
A
#
# COMPACT_ATOMS: atom_id res chain seq x y z
N LEU A 1 23.47 7.53 0.91
CA LEU A 1 22.80 6.23 0.71
C LEU A 1 23.83 5.12 0.85
N SER A 2 23.76 4.29 1.90
CA SER A 2 24.56 3.07 1.93
C SER A 2 23.90 2.00 1.06
N LEU A 3 24.67 1.02 0.57
CA LEU A 3 24.12 -0.10 -0.18
C LEU A 3 23.10 -0.91 0.64
N ARG A 4 23.30 -0.95 1.97
CA ARG A 4 22.38 -1.61 2.90
C ARG A 4 21.03 -0.88 2.91
N ASP A 5 21.04 0.44 3.02
CA ASP A 5 19.81 1.25 3.05
C ASP A 5 19.04 1.15 1.74
N ALA A 6 19.74 1.14 0.60
CA ALA A 6 19.09 0.96 -0.71
C ALA A 6 18.37 -0.40 -0.79
N ARG A 7 19.02 -1.48 -0.36
CA ARG A 7 18.45 -2.83 -0.37
C ARG A 7 17.24 -2.96 0.53
N MET A 8 17.25 -2.26 1.67
CA MET A 8 16.17 -2.28 2.64
C MET A 8 14.86 -1.70 2.09
N LEU A 9 14.91 -0.79 1.12
CA LEU A 9 13.72 -0.25 0.44
C LEU A 9 13.17 -1.21 -0.63
N CYS A 10 14.00 -2.12 -1.15
CA CYS A 10 13.63 -3.11 -2.15
C CYS A 10 13.02 -4.37 -1.50
N GLY A 11 11.89 -4.21 -0.83
CA GLY A 11 11.23 -5.26 -0.06
C GLY A 11 10.49 -6.35 -0.86
N THR A 12 10.41 -6.26 -2.19
CA THR A 12 9.74 -7.29 -3.00
C THR A 12 10.66 -8.47 -3.25
N LEU A 13 10.30 -9.62 -2.71
CA LEU A 13 10.98 -10.89 -2.92
C LEU A 13 10.39 -11.60 -4.13
N LYS A 14 11.19 -11.73 -5.20
CA LYS A 14 10.77 -12.48 -6.39
C LYS A 14 10.62 -13.96 -6.04
N ARG A 15 9.39 -14.47 -6.04
CA ARG A 15 9.18 -15.92 -6.21
C ARG A 15 9.46 -16.29 -7.66
N GLY A 16 10.18 -17.38 -7.87
CA GLY A 16 10.25 -18.05 -9.17
C GLY A 16 8.88 -18.61 -9.51
N SER A 17 8.00 -17.77 -10.04
CA SER A 17 6.63 -18.12 -10.38
C SER A 17 6.48 -18.00 -11.89
N ASN A 18 6.40 -19.13 -12.57
CA ASN A 18 5.93 -19.22 -13.96
C ASN A 18 4.39 -19.15 -14.03
N ASP A 19 3.73 -18.71 -12.97
CA ASP A 19 2.29 -18.81 -12.78
C ASP A 19 1.59 -17.53 -13.28
N ILE A 20 1.82 -17.16 -14.54
CA ILE A 20 0.96 -16.23 -15.25
C ILE A 20 -0.35 -16.98 -15.54
N ARG A 21 -1.29 -16.95 -14.60
CA ARG A 21 -2.56 -17.68 -14.72
C ARG A 21 -3.52 -17.09 -15.74
N LYS A 22 -3.30 -15.84 -16.16
CA LYS A 22 -4.20 -15.15 -17.11
C LYS A 22 -3.46 -14.04 -17.86
N GLY A 23 -3.39 -14.18 -19.18
CA GLY A 23 -3.02 -13.11 -20.10
C GLY A 23 -4.20 -12.79 -21.01
N TYR A 24 -4.21 -11.60 -21.59
CA TYR A 24 -5.12 -11.26 -22.68
C TYR A 24 -4.54 -11.74 -24.01
N ALA A 25 -5.39 -12.17 -24.93
CA ALA A 25 -4.96 -12.51 -26.28
C ALA A 25 -4.43 -11.24 -26.97
N ILE A 26 -3.44 -11.37 -27.87
CA ILE A 26 -2.87 -10.21 -28.57
C ILE A 26 -3.96 -9.51 -29.40
N GLU A 27 -4.95 -10.27 -29.87
CA GLU A 27 -6.12 -9.78 -30.58
C GLU A 27 -7.00 -8.85 -29.73
N GLU A 28 -7.00 -9.02 -28.41
CA GLU A 28 -7.72 -8.14 -27.48
C GLU A 28 -6.98 -6.81 -27.23
N LEU A 29 -5.76 -6.67 -27.73
CA LEU A 29 -4.87 -5.52 -27.49
C LEU A 29 -4.63 -4.66 -28.75
N GLN A 30 -5.49 -4.79 -29.78
CA GLN A 30 -5.26 -4.15 -31.09
C GLN A 30 -5.50 -2.63 -31.11
N ASP A 31 -6.26 -2.09 -30.15
CA ASP A 31 -6.70 -0.68 -30.14
C ASP A 31 -6.24 0.08 -28.89
N LEU A 32 -5.01 -0.16 -28.43
CA LEU A 32 -4.46 0.58 -27.28
C LEU A 32 -3.98 1.98 -27.70
N PRO A 33 -4.22 3.01 -26.87
CA PRO A 33 -3.68 4.33 -27.13
C PRO A 33 -2.15 4.34 -27.02
N THR A 34 -1.48 5.23 -27.76
CA THR A 34 -0.03 5.41 -27.67
C THR A 34 0.40 5.96 -26.31
N ASP A 35 -0.50 6.66 -25.62
CA ASP A 35 -0.29 7.30 -24.35
C ASP A 35 -1.52 7.09 -23.46
N PHE A 36 -1.29 6.67 -22.21
CA PHE A 36 -2.36 6.47 -21.24
C PHE A 36 -1.91 6.90 -19.86
N ASP A 37 -2.73 7.74 -19.22
CA ASP A 37 -2.57 8.12 -17.82
C ASP A 37 -3.88 7.82 -17.10
N ALA A 38 -3.84 6.88 -16.15
CA ALA A 38 -5.01 6.49 -15.37
C ALA A 38 -5.63 7.67 -14.60
N ARG A 39 -4.83 8.66 -14.19
CA ARG A 39 -5.31 9.86 -13.48
C ARG A 39 -6.18 10.73 -14.38
N THR A 40 -5.90 10.75 -15.68
CA THR A 40 -6.70 11.47 -16.68
C THR A 40 -7.87 10.63 -17.19
N ALA A 41 -7.67 9.33 -17.36
CA ALA A 41 -8.72 8.42 -17.84
C ALA A 41 -9.85 8.21 -16.83
N PHE A 42 -9.55 8.29 -15.53
CA PHE A 42 -10.51 8.12 -14.44
C PHE A 42 -10.56 9.38 -13.56
N PRO A 43 -11.15 10.49 -14.04
CA PRO A 43 -11.06 11.79 -13.37
C PRO A 43 -11.67 11.78 -11.96
N ASN A 44 -12.75 11.01 -11.74
CA ASN A 44 -13.38 10.82 -10.43
C ASN A 44 -12.44 10.15 -9.41
N CYS A 45 -11.43 9.42 -9.89
CA CYS A 45 -10.44 8.70 -9.09
C CYS A 45 -9.04 9.32 -9.16
N SER A 46 -8.89 10.45 -9.85
CA SER A 46 -7.59 11.12 -10.07
C SER A 46 -6.82 11.39 -8.78
N LYS A 47 -7.53 11.71 -7.69
CA LYS A 47 -6.93 11.94 -6.37
C LYS A 47 -6.44 10.66 -5.71
N VAL A 48 -7.14 9.53 -5.88
CA VAL A 48 -6.75 8.23 -5.32
C VAL A 48 -5.56 7.68 -6.11
N ILE A 49 -5.68 7.63 -7.43
CA ILE A 49 -4.64 7.13 -8.35
C ILE A 49 -3.37 8.00 -8.30
N GLY A 50 -3.55 9.31 -8.11
CA GLY A 50 -2.43 10.26 -8.01
C GLY A 50 -1.84 10.39 -6.60
N HIS A 51 -2.36 9.67 -5.60
CA HIS A 51 -1.89 9.76 -4.23
C HIS A 51 -0.58 8.98 -4.06
N ILE A 52 0.50 9.69 -3.73
CA ILE A 52 1.82 9.09 -3.52
C ILE A 52 2.02 8.85 -2.03
N ARG A 53 2.31 7.60 -1.67
CA ARG A 53 2.52 7.17 -0.29
C ARG A 53 4.00 6.92 0.00
N ASP A 54 4.32 6.82 1.29
CA ASP A 54 5.69 6.60 1.79
C ASP A 54 5.76 5.33 2.64
N GLN A 55 6.58 4.36 2.22
CA GLN A 55 6.82 3.10 2.95
C GLN A 55 7.78 3.28 4.15
N SER A 56 8.34 4.48 4.35
CA SER A 56 9.28 4.80 5.42
C SER A 56 10.51 3.87 5.39
N ALA A 57 11.16 3.71 6.54
CA ALA A 57 12.20 2.72 6.76
C ALA A 57 11.62 1.31 6.99
N CYS A 58 10.81 0.82 6.05
CA CYS A 58 10.24 -0.53 6.03
C CYS A 58 10.32 -1.10 4.61
N GLY A 59 10.73 -2.36 4.46
CA GLY A 59 10.71 -3.09 3.17
C GLY A 59 9.30 -3.55 2.78
N SER A 60 8.30 -2.66 2.83
CA SER A 60 6.88 -2.98 2.60
C SER A 60 6.38 -2.59 1.22
N CYS A 61 7.25 -2.29 0.25
CA CYS A 61 6.82 -1.90 -1.11
C CYS A 61 5.86 -2.90 -1.78
N TRP A 62 5.99 -4.19 -1.47
CA TRP A 62 5.09 -5.25 -1.94
C TRP A 62 3.66 -5.10 -1.39
N ALA A 63 3.51 -4.61 -0.16
CA ALA A 63 2.22 -4.33 0.44
C ALA A 63 1.60 -3.06 -0.16
N PHE A 64 2.38 -1.98 -0.26
CA PHE A 64 1.95 -0.71 -0.85
C PHE A 64 1.48 -0.87 -2.29
N GLY A 65 2.27 -1.53 -3.15
CA GLY A 65 1.90 -1.70 -4.56
C GLY A 65 0.59 -2.47 -4.75
N VAL A 66 0.26 -3.41 -3.86
CA VAL A 66 -1.02 -4.13 -3.91
C VAL A 66 -2.16 -3.30 -3.35
N THR A 67 -1.98 -2.67 -2.18
CA THR A 67 -3.06 -1.88 -1.57
C THR A 67 -3.38 -0.63 -2.38
N GLU A 68 -2.40 0.08 -2.92
CA GLU A 68 -2.59 1.22 -3.84
C GLU A 68 -3.34 0.81 -5.11
N ALA A 69 -2.86 -0.21 -5.82
CA ALA A 69 -3.51 -0.65 -7.05
C ALA A 69 -4.92 -1.21 -6.81
N PHE A 70 -5.16 -1.85 -5.66
CA PHE A 70 -6.50 -2.30 -5.30
C PHE A 70 -7.41 -1.12 -4.94
N ASN A 71 -6.88 -0.09 -4.28
CA ASN A 71 -7.58 1.15 -4.00
C ASN A 71 -8.09 1.81 -5.29
N ASP A 72 -7.23 1.92 -6.29
CA ASP A 72 -7.54 2.49 -7.59
C ASP A 72 -8.68 1.71 -8.26
N ARG A 73 -8.57 0.38 -8.24
CA ARG A 73 -9.58 -0.51 -8.82
C ARG A 73 -10.93 -0.39 -8.13
N LEU A 74 -10.96 -0.27 -6.80
CA LEU A 74 -12.20 -0.04 -6.05
C LEU A 74 -12.82 1.31 -6.42
N CYS A 75 -12.01 2.37 -6.49
CA CYS A 75 -12.50 3.68 -6.92
C CYS A 75 -13.07 3.63 -8.34
N ILE A 76 -12.32 3.08 -9.30
CA ILE A 76 -12.74 2.97 -10.71
C ILE A 76 -14.01 2.14 -10.82
N LYS A 77 -14.07 0.99 -10.13
CA LYS A 77 -15.22 0.08 -10.18
C LYS A 77 -16.48 0.70 -9.56
N SER A 78 -16.32 1.57 -8.58
CA SER A 78 -17.40 2.29 -7.89
C SER A 78 -17.71 3.66 -8.50
N ASP A 79 -17.08 4.02 -9.62
CA ASP A 79 -17.17 5.34 -10.25
C ASP A 79 -16.92 6.51 -9.27
N GLY A 80 -15.91 6.37 -8.41
CA GLY A 80 -15.52 7.39 -7.44
C GLY A 80 -16.34 7.42 -6.15
N ALA A 81 -17.29 6.50 -5.95
CA ALA A 81 -18.02 6.41 -4.69
C ALA A 81 -17.13 5.93 -3.52
N PHE A 82 -16.17 5.03 -3.80
CA PHE A 82 -15.18 4.59 -2.83
C PHE A 82 -13.85 5.32 -3.05
N THR A 83 -13.44 6.16 -2.09
CA THR A 83 -12.18 6.92 -2.15
C THR A 83 -11.34 6.81 -0.89
N GLU A 84 -11.77 6.02 0.10
CA GLU A 84 -10.99 5.75 1.31
C GLU A 84 -9.71 4.99 0.96
N LEU A 85 -8.63 5.26 1.71
CA LEU A 85 -7.37 4.56 1.51
C LEU A 85 -7.39 3.18 2.16
N LEU A 86 -6.74 2.19 1.54
CA LEU A 86 -6.59 0.83 2.08
C LEU A 86 -5.31 0.69 2.90
N SER A 87 -5.39 -0.09 3.99
CA SER A 87 -4.30 -0.22 4.97
C SER A 87 -3.12 -1.02 4.42
N ALA A 88 -2.05 -0.31 4.10
CA ALA A 88 -0.74 -0.94 3.88
C ALA A 88 -0.15 -1.52 5.19
N GLY A 89 -0.57 -0.99 6.35
CA GLY A 89 -0.15 -1.47 7.68
C GLY A 89 -0.67 -2.87 7.98
N GLU A 90 -1.99 -3.10 7.84
CA GLU A 90 -2.59 -4.42 7.99
C GLU A 90 -1.98 -5.40 6.99
N MET A 91 -1.83 -5.01 5.72
CA MET A 91 -1.22 -5.86 4.70
C MET A 91 0.20 -6.29 5.10
N ASN A 92 1.01 -5.33 5.56
CA ASN A 92 2.39 -5.56 6.00
C ASN A 92 2.49 -6.44 7.26
N ALA A 93 1.56 -6.29 8.21
CA ALA A 93 1.60 -6.98 9.49
C ALA A 93 0.93 -8.38 9.47
N CYS A 94 -0.14 -8.56 8.68
CA CYS A 94 -1.03 -9.72 8.78
C CYS A 94 -0.86 -10.77 7.68
N THR A 95 -0.20 -10.46 6.57
CA THR A 95 0.08 -11.47 5.54
C THR A 95 1.23 -12.39 5.93
N LEU A 96 1.32 -13.55 5.28
CA LEU A 96 2.24 -14.66 5.60
C LEU A 96 3.72 -14.41 5.21
N PHE A 97 4.26 -13.20 5.38
CA PHE A 97 5.63 -12.82 4.99
C PHE A 97 6.39 -12.09 6.10
N PHE A 98 7.64 -11.72 5.81
CA PHE A 98 8.55 -11.09 6.79
C PHE A 98 8.24 -9.59 7.02
N GLY A 99 7.10 -9.08 6.56
CA GLY A 99 6.70 -7.69 6.70
C GLY A 99 7.75 -6.72 6.13
N CYS A 100 8.35 -5.92 7.01
CA CYS A 100 9.45 -5.03 6.66
C CYS A 100 10.71 -5.76 6.17
N GLY A 101 10.88 -7.04 6.48
CA GLY A 101 11.95 -7.88 5.91
C GLY A 101 11.72 -8.26 4.44
N GLY A 102 10.54 -7.95 3.90
CA GLY A 102 10.16 -8.18 2.52
C GLY A 102 9.07 -9.25 2.35
N GLY A 103 8.41 -9.21 1.20
CA GLY A 103 7.25 -10.02 0.89
C GLY A 103 6.98 -10.16 -0.60
N ASP A 104 5.87 -10.83 -0.93
CA ASP A 104 5.50 -11.23 -2.28
C ASP A 104 4.14 -10.62 -2.67
N PRO A 105 4.07 -9.79 -3.73
CA PRO A 105 2.82 -9.21 -4.21
C PRO A 105 1.74 -10.24 -4.57
N TYR A 106 2.13 -11.44 -5.04
CA TYR A 106 1.13 -12.46 -5.38
C TYR A 106 0.32 -12.86 -4.15
N SER A 107 0.99 -13.14 -3.04
CA SER A 107 0.30 -13.50 -1.81
C SER A 107 -0.45 -12.33 -1.16
N ALA A 108 0.00 -11.10 -1.34
CA ALA A 108 -0.77 -9.93 -0.95
C ALA A 108 -2.10 -9.85 -1.74
N TRP A 109 -2.09 -10.08 -3.06
CA TRP A 109 -3.32 -10.18 -3.84
C TRP A 109 -4.21 -11.34 -3.39
N SER A 110 -3.63 -12.52 -3.09
CA SER A 110 -4.41 -13.65 -2.53
C SER A 110 -5.04 -13.31 -1.19
N TRP A 111 -4.32 -12.59 -0.32
CA TRP A 111 -4.87 -12.13 0.97
C TRP A 111 -6.08 -11.21 0.76
N VAL A 112 -5.96 -10.19 -0.08
CA VAL A 112 -7.07 -9.29 -0.40
C VAL A 112 -8.28 -10.08 -0.91
N HIS A 113 -8.07 -11.05 -1.80
CA HIS A 113 -9.13 -11.88 -2.35
C HIS A 113 -9.82 -12.74 -1.27
N ASP A 114 -9.06 -13.40 -0.40
CA ASP A 114 -9.60 -14.39 0.55
C ASP A 114 -10.09 -13.79 1.87
N LYS A 115 -9.49 -12.67 2.31
CA LYS A 115 -9.71 -12.06 3.64
C LYS A 115 -10.23 -10.63 3.60
N GLY A 116 -10.09 -9.95 2.46
CA GLY A 116 -10.27 -8.52 2.37
C GLY A 116 -9.10 -7.75 2.99
N ILE A 117 -9.25 -6.43 3.06
CA ILE A 117 -8.30 -5.50 3.67
C ILE A 117 -9.07 -4.31 4.23
N ALA A 118 -8.68 -3.82 5.40
CA ALA A 118 -9.29 -2.68 6.04
C ALA A 118 -8.87 -1.36 5.39
N THR A 119 -9.59 -0.30 5.75
CA THR A 119 -9.20 1.07 5.43
C THR A 119 -8.04 1.50 6.32
N GLY A 120 -7.20 2.41 5.82
CA GLY A 120 -6.00 2.88 6.49
C GLY A 120 -5.16 3.80 5.63
N GLY A 121 -5.17 5.08 5.97
CA GLY A 121 -4.41 6.11 5.28
C GLY A 121 -2.91 6.09 5.58
N ASP A 122 -2.24 7.17 5.20
CA ASP A 122 -0.84 7.41 5.55
C ASP A 122 -0.67 7.49 7.08
N TYR A 123 0.59 7.56 7.52
CA TYR A 123 0.87 7.72 8.94
C TYR A 123 0.26 9.00 9.50
N VAL A 124 -0.45 8.84 10.62
CA VAL A 124 -0.93 9.93 11.47
C VAL A 124 -0.54 9.60 12.90
N ALA A 125 0.01 10.58 13.63
CA ALA A 125 0.33 10.37 15.03
C ALA A 125 -0.95 10.04 15.81
N LYS A 126 -0.84 9.12 16.78
CA LYS A 126 -2.00 8.56 17.49
C LYS A 126 -2.97 9.60 18.05
N ASP A 127 -2.43 10.69 18.59
CA ASP A 127 -3.24 11.75 19.20
C ASP A 127 -3.96 12.62 18.14
N ASP A 128 -3.40 12.68 16.93
CA ASP A 128 -3.89 13.46 15.79
C ASP A 128 -4.86 12.68 14.89
N MET A 129 -4.95 11.36 15.05
CA MET A 129 -5.88 10.52 14.27
C MET A 129 -7.31 11.06 14.38
N THR A 130 -8.06 10.93 13.30
CA THR A 130 -9.47 11.23 13.17
C THR A 130 -10.19 10.00 12.62
N LYS A 131 -11.52 9.99 12.62
CA LYS A 131 -12.27 8.88 12.01
C LYS A 131 -11.98 8.71 10.51
N ASP A 132 -11.49 9.75 9.83
CA ASP A 132 -11.29 9.76 8.38
C ASP A 132 -9.96 9.09 7.97
N ASP A 133 -9.08 8.80 8.92
CA ASP A 133 -7.79 8.13 8.66
C ASP A 133 -7.93 6.61 8.43
N GLY A 134 -9.16 6.09 8.50
CA GLY A 134 -9.45 4.67 8.35
C GLY A 134 -9.16 3.86 9.61
N CYS A 135 -9.39 2.55 9.53
CA CYS A 135 -9.22 1.64 10.64
C CYS A 135 -7.76 1.48 11.08
N TRP A 136 -6.84 1.35 10.13
CA TRP A 136 -5.42 1.10 10.40
C TRP A 136 -4.51 1.98 9.54
N PRO A 137 -4.36 3.28 9.90
CA PRO A 137 -3.36 4.16 9.29
C PRO A 137 -1.95 3.57 9.39
N TYR A 138 -1.08 3.87 8.43
CA TYR A 138 0.25 3.26 8.38
C TYR A 138 1.07 3.51 9.66
N ASP A 139 1.80 2.49 10.12
CA ASP A 139 2.42 2.51 11.46
C ASP A 139 3.67 3.41 11.56
N PHE A 140 4.30 3.76 10.43
CA PHE A 140 5.60 4.42 10.41
C PHE A 140 5.55 5.83 9.78
N PRO A 141 6.14 6.85 10.44
CA PRO A 141 6.18 8.20 9.89
C PRO A 141 7.02 8.27 8.60
N PRO A 142 6.67 9.17 7.66
CA PRO A 142 7.49 9.40 6.49
C PRO A 142 8.86 9.94 6.87
N CYS A 143 9.87 9.63 6.05
CA CYS A 143 11.25 10.04 6.35
C CYS A 143 12.06 10.37 5.09
N ALA A 144 13.04 11.25 5.25
CA ALA A 144 13.90 11.70 4.18
C ALA A 144 14.96 10.64 3.86
N HIS A 145 14.81 9.99 2.70
CA HIS A 145 15.73 8.99 2.20
C HIS A 145 17.00 9.65 1.63
N HIS A 146 18.01 9.81 2.48
CA HIS A 146 19.39 10.22 2.11
C HIS A 146 19.54 11.62 1.51
N ILE A 147 18.58 12.49 1.79
CA ILE A 147 18.63 13.92 1.50
C ILE A 147 18.41 14.71 2.79
N ASN A 148 18.93 15.93 2.85
CA ASN A 148 18.50 16.89 3.86
C ASN A 148 17.18 17.47 3.38
N ASP A 149 16.11 17.09 4.05
CA ASP A 149 14.76 17.55 3.75
C ASP A 149 14.27 18.48 4.88
N THR A 150 13.55 19.53 4.53
CA THR A 150 13.00 20.48 5.50
C THR A 150 11.63 20.06 6.04
N LYS A 151 10.94 19.15 5.35
CA LYS A 151 9.62 18.62 5.66
C LYS A 151 9.70 17.31 6.45
N TYR A 152 10.59 16.41 6.07
CA TYR A 152 10.70 15.07 6.68
C TYR A 152 12.00 14.87 7.47
N PRO A 153 11.94 14.21 8.64
CA PRO A 153 13.14 13.88 9.40
C PRO A 153 13.98 12.85 8.66
N LYS A 154 15.27 12.77 8.98
CA LYS A 154 16.14 11.69 8.48
C LYS A 154 15.56 10.33 8.90
N CYS A 155 15.57 9.36 7.99
CA CYS A 155 15.19 7.98 8.30
C CYS A 155 16.05 7.38 9.42
N PRO A 156 15.48 6.46 10.23
CA PRO A 156 16.24 5.75 11.26
C PRO A 156 17.37 4.91 10.66
N GLU A 157 18.31 4.51 11.52
CA GLU A 157 19.33 3.52 11.13
C GLU A 157 18.71 2.12 11.13
N GLY A 158 18.55 1.53 9.94
CA GLY A 158 17.92 0.22 9.78
C GLY A 158 16.43 0.28 9.50
N LEU A 159 15.81 -0.90 9.44
CA LEU A 159 14.37 -1.04 9.23
C LEU A 159 13.63 -1.03 10.56
N TYR A 160 12.41 -0.49 10.55
CA TYR A 160 11.46 -0.73 11.63
C TYR A 160 11.15 -2.23 11.74
N PRO A 161 10.92 -2.74 12.96
CA PRO A 161 10.39 -4.08 13.14
C PRO A 161 8.97 -4.14 12.57
N THR A 162 8.63 -5.27 11.94
CA THR A 162 7.27 -5.52 11.48
C THR A 162 6.29 -5.44 12.66
N PRO A 163 5.19 -4.67 12.55
CA PRO A 163 4.17 -4.62 13.60
C PRO A 163 3.50 -5.98 13.78
N ASN A 164 2.92 -6.22 14.95
CA ASN A 164 2.13 -7.43 15.18
C ASN A 164 0.80 -7.33 14.42
N CYS A 165 0.38 -8.43 13.80
CA CYS A 165 -0.99 -8.54 13.31
C CYS A 165 -1.98 -8.56 14.48
N VAL A 166 -2.97 -7.68 14.45
CA VAL A 166 -4.08 -7.62 15.41
C VAL A 166 -5.41 -7.55 14.65
N GLU A 167 -6.50 -7.94 15.29
CA GLU A 167 -7.83 -7.92 14.65
C GLU A 167 -8.59 -6.60 14.91
N GLN A 168 -8.04 -5.72 15.76
CA GLN A 168 -8.65 -4.45 16.13
C GLN A 168 -8.08 -3.29 15.32
N CYS A 169 -8.92 -2.28 15.05
CA CYS A 169 -8.45 -1.03 14.46
C CYS A 169 -7.40 -0.35 15.32
N HIS A 170 -6.30 0.05 14.69
CA HIS A 170 -5.27 0.87 15.34
C HIS A 170 -5.78 2.30 15.62
N ASN A 171 -6.70 2.79 14.79
CA ASN A 171 -7.38 4.05 15.01
C ASN A 171 -8.57 3.86 15.97
N PRO A 172 -8.49 4.33 17.23
CA PRO A 172 -9.57 4.17 18.20
C PRO A 172 -10.78 5.06 17.88
N LYS A 173 -10.65 6.04 16.97
CA LYS A 173 -11.72 6.92 16.53
C LYS A 173 -12.45 6.37 15.30
N TYR A 174 -12.00 5.26 14.73
CA TYR A 174 -12.68 4.55 13.65
C TYR A 174 -13.75 3.63 14.23
N THR A 175 -15.01 3.86 13.88
CA THR A 175 -16.16 3.14 14.47
C THR A 175 -16.83 2.16 13.53
N THR A 176 -16.40 2.09 12.26
CA THR A 176 -16.90 1.10 11.31
C THR A 176 -16.25 -0.25 11.59
N THR A 177 -17.04 -1.32 11.64
CA THR A 177 -16.56 -2.68 11.90
C THR A 177 -15.74 -3.18 10.70
N LEU A 178 -14.61 -3.84 11.00
CA LEU A 178 -13.58 -4.26 10.02
C LEU A 178 -14.10 -5.19 8.91
N ARG A 179 -15.20 -5.94 9.17
CA ARG A 179 -15.65 -7.09 8.38
C ARG A 179 -17.14 -7.40 8.66
N GLU A 180 -18.07 -6.67 8.06
CA GLU A 180 -19.43 -7.22 7.82
C GLU A 180 -19.48 -7.95 6.48
#